data_AF-A0A936XA21-F1
#
_entry.id   AF-A0A936XA21-F1
#
_cell.length_a   1.000
_cell.length_b   1.000
_cell.length_c   1.000
_cell.angle_alpha   90.00
_cell.angle_beta   90.00
_cell.angle_gamma   90.00
#
_symmetry.space_group_name_H-M   'P 1'
#
loop_
_entity.id
_entity.type
_entity.pdbx_description
1 polymer ?
#
loop_
_entity_poly.entity_id
_entity_poly.type
_entity_poly.pdbx_seq_one_letter_code
_entity_poly.pdbx_strand_id
1 'polypeptide(L)'
;MIVGCRDPFPAVDGKGIDQLVNAGVEVFISREHDACVFSNRRFFCFHQQHRPYVILKWAQTADGIIGTNAGKRLLISNEHTNRLVHRWRSQEAAILVGTETAIRDNPSLNNRFWNGPSPVKLLLDTSLRVPLSNRIFTTGGGWWYSITGNRGRTGISSFIKSHRMSR
;
A
#
# COMPACT_ATOMS: atom_id res chain seq x y z
N MET A 1 -17.40 25.57 15.51
CA MET A 1 -16.89 24.45 14.67
C MET A 1 -15.54 23.99 15.22
N ILE A 2 -15.24 22.68 15.21
CA ILE A 2 -13.94 22.15 15.65
C ILE A 2 -13.20 21.58 14.44
N VAL A 3 -11.97 22.02 14.21
CA VAL A 3 -11.09 21.56 13.14
C VAL A 3 -10.03 20.63 13.73
N GLY A 4 -9.93 19.39 13.24
CA GLY A 4 -9.00 18.39 13.76
C GLY A 4 -7.53 18.71 13.51
N CYS A 5 -7.16 18.96 12.25
CA CYS A 5 -5.82 19.36 11.84
C CYS A 5 -5.92 20.30 10.63
N ARG A 6 -4.95 21.19 10.46
CA ARG A 6 -4.86 22.06 9.28
C ARG A 6 -4.41 21.28 8.05
N ASP A 7 -4.75 21.81 6.87
CA ASP A 7 -4.29 21.24 5.61
C ASP A 7 -2.77 21.49 5.47
N PRO A 8 -1.96 20.46 5.14
CA PRO A 8 -0.52 20.62 4.95
C PRO A 8 -0.15 21.34 3.65
N PHE A 9 -1.10 21.54 2.73
CA PHE A 9 -0.84 22.13 1.41
C PHE A 9 -0.83 23.66 1.48
N PRO A 10 0.30 24.33 1.15
CA PRO A 10 0.42 25.77 1.33
C PRO A 10 -0.61 26.62 0.58
N ALA A 11 -1.16 26.11 -0.53
CA ALA A 11 -2.14 26.84 -1.31
C ALA A 11 -3.55 26.87 -0.67
N VAL A 12 -3.82 25.99 0.31
CA VAL A 12 -5.13 25.81 0.95
C VAL A 12 -5.06 25.98 2.47
N ASP A 13 -3.87 25.93 3.07
CA ASP A 13 -3.68 26.12 4.50
C ASP A 13 -4.34 27.42 5.00
N GLY A 14 -5.17 27.30 6.02
CA GLY A 14 -5.89 28.41 6.64
C GLY A 14 -7.08 28.97 5.87
N LYS A 15 -7.10 28.94 4.53
CA LYS A 15 -8.12 29.65 3.73
C LYS A 15 -9.57 29.27 4.07
N GLY A 16 -9.82 27.97 4.29
CA GLY A 16 -11.15 27.50 4.70
C GLY A 16 -11.52 27.93 6.12
N ILE A 17 -10.54 27.98 7.03
CA ILE A 17 -10.72 28.46 8.41
C ILE A 17 -11.02 29.97 8.38
N ASP A 18 -10.25 30.73 7.61
CA ASP A 18 -10.42 32.18 7.48
C ASP A 18 -11.79 32.54 6.92
N GLN A 19 -12.29 31.80 5.92
CA GLN A 19 -13.64 31.99 5.38
C GLN A 19 -14.73 31.79 6.44
N LEU A 20 -14.59 30.77 7.31
CA LEU A 20 -15.53 30.51 8.38
C LEU A 20 -15.50 31.59 9.45
N VAL A 21 -14.29 32.02 9.85
CA VAL A 21 -14.11 33.11 10.82
C VAL A 21 -14.68 34.42 10.27
N ASN A 22 -14.43 34.75 9.01
CA ASN A 22 -14.97 35.94 8.35
C ASN A 22 -16.51 35.91 8.21
N ALA A 23 -17.10 34.72 8.16
CA ALA A 23 -18.55 34.54 8.19
C ALA A 23 -19.16 34.60 9.61
N GLY A 24 -18.36 34.90 10.64
CA GLY A 24 -18.79 34.98 12.04
C GLY A 24 -18.90 33.63 12.74
N VAL A 25 -18.37 32.54 12.15
CA VAL A 25 -18.35 31.22 12.77
C VAL A 25 -17.14 31.10 13.69
N GLU A 26 -17.38 30.77 14.96
CA GLU A 26 -16.30 30.47 15.89
C GLU A 26 -15.63 29.12 15.55
N VAL A 27 -14.30 29.14 15.36
CA VAL A 27 -13.52 27.96 14.97
C VAL A 27 -12.48 27.63 16.04
N PHE A 28 -12.50 26.40 16.54
CA PHE A 28 -11.52 25.86 17.49
C PHE A 28 -10.66 24.80 16.82
N ILE A 29 -9.35 24.82 17.07
CA ILE A 29 -8.45 23.75 16.61
C ILE A 29 -8.37 22.70 17.72
N SER A 30 -8.55 21.43 17.33
CA SER A 30 -8.49 20.29 18.24
C SER A 30 -7.14 20.22 18.96
N ARG A 31 -7.16 19.85 20.24
CA ARG A 31 -5.95 19.54 21.02
C ARG A 31 -5.37 18.16 20.68
N GLU A 32 -6.18 17.30 20.07
CA GLU A 32 -5.82 15.94 19.61
C GLU A 32 -5.19 15.94 18.21
N HIS A 33 -4.33 16.93 17.94
CA HIS A 33 -3.75 17.15 16.60
C HIS A 33 -3.05 15.88 16.08
N ASP A 34 -2.27 15.21 16.91
CA ASP A 34 -1.46 14.06 16.51
C ASP A 34 -2.33 12.85 16.12
N ALA A 35 -3.45 12.65 16.80
CA ALA A 35 -4.42 11.61 16.44
C ALA A 35 -5.08 11.90 15.07
N CYS A 36 -5.41 13.17 14.81
CA CYS A 36 -5.96 13.61 13.53
C CYS A 36 -4.94 13.42 12.38
N VAL A 37 -3.68 13.78 12.61
CA VAL A 37 -2.60 13.56 11.64
C VAL A 37 -2.36 12.07 11.42
N PHE A 38 -2.34 11.25 12.48
CA PHE A 38 -2.14 9.81 12.36
C PHE A 38 -3.26 9.12 11.57
N SER A 39 -4.52 9.54 11.78
CA SER A 39 -5.66 9.05 10.98
C SER A 39 -5.46 9.31 9.49
N ASN A 40 -4.97 10.50 9.15
CA ASN A 40 -4.71 10.96 7.78
C ASN A 40 -3.25 10.77 7.32
N ARG A 41 -2.46 9.92 8.00
CA ARG A 41 -1.02 9.76 7.75
C ARG A 41 -0.65 9.47 6.29
N ARG A 42 -1.53 8.80 5.54
CA ARG A 42 -1.34 8.51 4.10
C ARG A 42 -1.34 9.80 3.28
N PHE A 43 -2.29 10.67 3.55
CA PHE A 43 -2.43 11.98 2.90
C PHE A 43 -1.27 12.91 3.28
N PHE A 44 -0.98 13.04 4.59
CA PHE A 44 0.13 13.87 5.06
C PHE A 44 1.48 13.41 4.51
N CYS A 45 1.77 12.10 4.52
CA CYS A 45 3.01 11.57 3.96
C CYS A 45 3.12 11.85 2.46
N PHE A 46 2.04 11.69 1.70
CA PHE A 46 2.04 11.98 0.28
C PHE A 46 2.33 13.46 -0.02
N HIS A 47 1.65 14.39 0.65
CA HIS A 47 1.79 15.82 0.38
C HIS A 47 3.07 16.44 0.97
N GLN A 48 3.53 16.00 2.13
CA GLN A 48 4.72 16.57 2.77
C GLN A 48 6.02 15.91 2.29
N GLN A 49 6.02 14.58 2.13
CA GLN A 49 7.22 13.80 1.83
C GLN A 49 7.32 13.38 0.36
N HIS A 50 6.32 13.74 -0.47
CA HIS A 50 6.28 13.44 -1.91
C HIS A 50 6.47 11.94 -2.22
N ARG A 51 6.00 11.08 -1.31
CA ARG A 51 6.08 9.62 -1.44
C ARG A 51 4.89 8.94 -0.77
N PRO A 52 4.52 7.73 -1.19
CA PRO A 52 3.47 6.98 -0.49
C PRO A 52 3.88 6.62 0.94
N TYR A 53 2.89 6.55 1.83
CA TYR A 53 3.05 5.94 3.14
C TYR A 53 3.16 4.42 2.98
N VAL A 54 4.24 3.83 3.50
CA VAL A 54 4.54 2.40 3.33
C VAL A 54 4.29 1.67 4.63
N ILE A 55 3.52 0.59 4.55
CA ILE A 55 3.28 -0.33 5.68
C ILE A 55 3.99 -1.63 5.37
N LEU A 56 4.92 -2.01 6.25
CA LEU A 56 5.56 -3.32 6.21
C LEU A 56 4.76 -4.30 7.07
N LYS A 57 4.34 -5.42 6.48
CA LYS A 57 3.63 -6.50 7.18
C LYS A 57 4.34 -7.81 6.96
N TRP A 58 4.58 -8.55 8.04
CA TRP A 58 5.04 -9.94 7.99
C TRP A 58 4.25 -10.81 8.98
N ALA A 59 4.50 -12.12 8.95
CA ALA A 59 4.08 -13.05 9.99
C ALA A 59 5.32 -13.87 10.38
N GLN A 60 5.51 -14.11 11.67
CA GLN A 60 6.66 -14.83 12.21
C GLN A 60 6.21 -15.83 13.28
N THR A 61 6.92 -16.95 13.42
CA THR A 61 6.77 -17.85 14.57
C THR A 61 7.28 -17.17 15.84
N ALA A 62 7.03 -17.79 17.00
CA ALA A 62 7.57 -17.33 18.28
C ALA A 62 9.11 -17.25 18.26
N ASP A 63 9.76 -18.20 17.57
CA ASP A 63 11.22 -18.24 17.39
C ASP A 63 11.74 -17.32 16.27
N GLY A 64 10.91 -16.46 15.70
CA GLY A 64 11.31 -15.46 14.69
C GLY A 64 11.41 -15.97 13.25
N ILE A 65 10.87 -17.15 12.94
CA ILE A 65 10.93 -17.76 11.60
C ILE A 65 9.79 -17.23 10.72
N ILE A 66 10.13 -16.72 9.54
CA ILE A 66 9.17 -16.17 8.56
C ILE A 66 8.94 -17.06 7.33
N GLY A 67 9.76 -18.10 7.15
CA GLY A 67 9.72 -19.00 6.01
C GLY A 67 10.65 -20.19 6.20
N THR A 68 10.49 -21.23 5.37
CA THR A 68 11.35 -22.43 5.40
C THR A 68 12.18 -22.52 4.13
N ASN A 69 13.36 -23.15 4.22
CA ASN A 69 14.20 -23.43 3.06
C ASN A 69 13.63 -24.55 2.17
N ALA A 70 12.63 -25.29 2.66
CA ALA A 70 12.04 -26.45 1.99
C ALA A 70 11.08 -26.11 0.84
N GLY A 71 11.06 -24.85 0.38
CA GLY A 71 10.23 -24.39 -0.74
C GLY A 71 8.72 -24.39 -0.49
N LYS A 72 8.27 -24.80 0.70
CA LYS A 72 6.85 -24.78 1.09
C LYS A 72 6.55 -23.56 1.95
N ARG A 73 5.43 -22.91 1.62
CA ARG A 73 4.87 -21.80 2.39
C ARG A 73 4.59 -22.23 3.83
N LEU A 74 5.17 -21.52 4.79
CA LEU A 74 4.90 -21.72 6.20
C LEU A 74 3.57 -21.02 6.57
N LEU A 75 2.58 -21.80 7.00
CA LEU A 75 1.29 -21.26 7.44
C LEU A 75 1.36 -20.83 8.91
N ILE A 76 1.78 -19.58 9.13
CA ILE A 76 1.85 -18.97 10.46
C ILE A 76 0.50 -18.37 10.87
N SER A 77 -0.22 -17.78 9.91
CA SER A 77 -1.48 -17.06 10.15
C SER A 77 -2.68 -18.00 10.15
N ASN A 78 -3.56 -17.86 11.15
CA ASN A 78 -4.85 -18.54 11.24
C ASN A 78 -5.95 -17.84 10.40
N GLU A 79 -7.17 -18.38 10.42
CA GLU A 79 -8.29 -17.83 9.66
C GLU A 79 -8.63 -16.38 10.04
N HIS A 80 -8.61 -16.05 11.34
CA HIS A 80 -8.95 -14.72 11.85
C HIS A 80 -7.96 -13.67 11.36
N THR A 81 -6.66 -13.97 11.48
CA THR A 81 -5.58 -13.10 10.99
C THR A 81 -5.61 -12.98 9.46
N ASN A 82 -6.00 -14.02 8.74
CA ASN A 82 -6.20 -13.94 7.29
C ASN A 82 -7.33 -12.98 6.91
N ARG A 83 -8.49 -13.02 7.59
CA ARG A 83 -9.58 -12.05 7.34
C ARG A 83 -9.12 -10.61 7.64
N LEU A 84 -8.39 -10.41 8.74
CA LEU A 84 -7.86 -9.10 9.11
C LEU A 84 -6.90 -8.54 8.05
N VAL A 85 -5.98 -9.35 7.54
CA VAL A 85 -5.08 -8.94 6.45
C VAL A 85 -5.88 -8.55 5.21
N HIS A 86 -6.94 -9.28 4.88
CA HIS A 86 -7.78 -8.95 3.72
C HIS A 86 -8.57 -7.65 3.92
N ARG A 87 -8.98 -7.32 5.15
CA ARG A 87 -9.51 -6.00 5.50
C ARG A 87 -8.47 -4.90 5.31
N TRP A 88 -7.24 -5.09 5.77
CA TRP A 88 -6.19 -4.09 5.56
C TRP A 88 -5.89 -3.88 4.08
N ARG A 89 -5.87 -4.95 3.29
CA ARG A 89 -5.69 -4.85 1.83
C ARG A 89 -6.76 -4.01 1.15
N SER A 90 -8.00 -4.00 1.63
CA SER A 90 -9.05 -3.15 1.05
C SER A 90 -8.96 -1.68 1.49
N GLN A 91 -8.09 -1.37 2.45
CA GLN A 91 -7.84 -0.01 2.95
C GLN A 91 -6.61 0.63 2.31
N GLU A 92 -5.76 -0.17 1.66
CA GLU A 92 -4.57 0.32 0.96
C GLU A 92 -4.81 0.39 -0.55
N ALA A 93 -4.19 1.37 -1.19
CA ALA A 93 -4.27 1.53 -2.65
C ALA A 93 -3.50 0.44 -3.40
N ALA A 94 -2.42 -0.08 -2.82
CA ALA A 94 -1.54 -1.04 -3.47
C ALA A 94 -0.91 -2.05 -2.49
N ILE A 95 -0.53 -3.22 -3.02
CA ILE A 95 0.29 -4.23 -2.32
C ILE A 95 1.54 -4.48 -3.14
N LEU A 96 2.69 -4.47 -2.48
CA LEU A 96 3.99 -4.74 -3.08
C LEU A 96 4.53 -6.10 -2.64
N VAL A 97 5.04 -6.90 -3.58
CA VAL A 97 5.82 -8.11 -3.28
C VAL A 97 7.09 -8.18 -4.13
N GLY A 98 8.11 -8.88 -3.61
CA GLY A 98 9.33 -9.19 -4.34
C GLY A 98 9.22 -10.43 -5.22
N THR A 99 10.20 -10.60 -6.11
CA THR A 99 10.30 -11.72 -7.06
C THR A 99 10.22 -13.08 -6.37
N GLU A 100 11.00 -13.30 -5.30
CA GLU A 100 11.05 -14.58 -4.60
C GLU A 100 9.72 -14.94 -3.95
N THR A 101 9.04 -13.98 -3.33
CA THR A 101 7.68 -14.18 -2.78
C THR A 101 6.68 -14.53 -3.88
N ALA A 102 6.75 -13.84 -5.02
CA ALA A 102 5.85 -14.10 -6.15
C ALA A 102 6.04 -15.50 -6.75
N ILE A 103 7.29 -16.00 -6.79
CA ILE A 103 7.63 -17.34 -7.29
C ILE A 103 7.25 -18.42 -6.26
N ARG A 104 7.70 -18.27 -5.01
CA ARG A 104 7.58 -19.31 -3.97
C ARG A 104 6.15 -19.46 -3.45
N ASP A 105 5.46 -18.34 -3.19
CA ASP A 105 4.13 -18.36 -2.58
C ASP A 105 2.99 -18.34 -3.62
N ASN A 106 3.30 -18.00 -4.87
CA ASN A 106 2.34 -17.78 -5.96
C ASN A 106 1.03 -17.08 -5.50
N PRO A 107 1.12 -15.88 -4.87
CA PRO A 107 -0.01 -15.26 -4.23
C PRO A 107 -0.94 -14.57 -5.22
N SER A 108 -2.25 -14.61 -4.97
CA SER A 108 -3.23 -13.81 -5.76
C SER A 108 -3.25 -12.32 -5.40
N LEU A 109 -2.79 -11.97 -4.20
CA LEU A 109 -2.74 -10.59 -3.65
C LEU A 109 -4.07 -9.81 -3.71
N ASN A 110 -5.21 -10.51 -3.63
CA ASN A 110 -6.53 -9.90 -3.57
C ASN A 110 -7.06 -9.79 -2.13
N ASN A 111 -8.21 -9.14 -1.99
CA ASN A 111 -8.98 -8.99 -0.75
C ASN A 111 -10.13 -10.00 -0.62
N ARG A 112 -10.08 -11.19 -1.25
CA ARG A 112 -11.18 -12.20 -1.33
C ARG A 112 -11.89 -12.65 -0.04
N PHE A 113 -11.38 -12.33 1.14
CA PHE A 113 -11.98 -12.65 2.45
C PHE A 113 -12.59 -11.40 3.12
N TRP A 114 -12.70 -10.28 2.40
CA TRP A 114 -13.24 -9.02 2.88
C TRP A 114 -13.86 -8.21 1.74
N ASN A 115 -14.94 -7.49 2.02
CA ASN A 115 -15.62 -6.65 1.03
C ASN A 115 -14.89 -5.32 0.83
N GLY A 116 -14.78 -4.87 -0.42
CA GLY A 116 -14.18 -3.58 -0.76
C GLY A 116 -13.33 -3.63 -2.03
N PRO A 117 -12.67 -2.52 -2.39
CA PRO A 117 -11.80 -2.48 -3.56
C PRO A 117 -10.60 -3.40 -3.38
N SER A 118 -10.24 -4.13 -4.44
CA SER A 118 -8.97 -4.85 -4.46
C SER A 118 -7.82 -3.87 -4.73
N PRO A 119 -6.71 -3.97 -4.01
CA PRO A 119 -5.57 -3.09 -4.20
C PRO A 119 -4.86 -3.37 -5.53
N VAL A 120 -4.16 -2.37 -6.04
CA VAL A 120 -3.24 -2.51 -7.17
C VAL A 120 -2.09 -3.44 -6.78
N LYS A 121 -1.71 -4.34 -7.68
CA LYS A 121 -0.61 -5.28 -7.44
C LYS A 121 0.69 -4.69 -7.97
N LEU A 122 1.67 -4.53 -7.10
CA LEU A 122 3.01 -4.10 -7.46
C LEU A 122 3.97 -5.27 -7.28
N LEU A 123 4.71 -5.58 -8.34
CA LEU A 123 5.74 -6.60 -8.35
C LEU A 123 7.10 -5.95 -8.57
N LEU A 124 8.04 -6.24 -7.67
CA LEU A 124 9.45 -5.95 -7.92
C LEU A 124 10.09 -7.16 -8.56
N ASP A 125 10.40 -7.07 -9.86
CA ASP A 125 11.07 -8.13 -10.61
C ASP A 125 12.10 -7.54 -11.54
N THR A 126 13.33 -7.46 -11.06
CA THR A 126 14.44 -6.85 -11.79
C THR A 126 14.90 -7.67 -12.98
N SER A 127 14.64 -8.99 -12.99
CA SER A 127 15.15 -9.92 -13.99
C SER A 127 14.04 -10.66 -14.74
N LEU A 128 12.78 -10.22 -14.58
CA LEU A 128 11.60 -10.82 -15.23
C LEU A 128 11.51 -12.33 -15.04
N ARG A 129 11.77 -12.81 -13.82
CA ARG A 129 11.77 -14.24 -13.50
C ARG A 129 10.38 -14.79 -13.13
N VAL A 130 9.41 -13.94 -12.79
CA VAL A 130 8.08 -14.42 -12.37
C VAL A 130 7.30 -14.94 -13.59
N PRO A 131 6.88 -16.23 -13.61
CA PRO A 131 6.12 -16.77 -14.73
C PRO A 131 4.77 -16.06 -14.92
N LEU A 132 4.40 -15.76 -16.16
CA LEU A 132 3.11 -15.13 -16.50
C LEU A 132 1.89 -16.00 -16.11
N SER A 133 2.09 -17.30 -15.90
CA SER A 133 1.08 -18.22 -15.37
C SER A 133 0.78 -18.01 -13.89
N ASN A 134 1.56 -17.21 -13.15
CA ASN A 134 1.35 -17.00 -11.72
C ASN A 134 0.06 -16.21 -11.43
N ARG A 135 -0.53 -16.50 -10.26
CA ARG A 135 -1.82 -15.95 -9.80
C ARG A 135 -1.82 -14.43 -9.68
N ILE A 136 -0.64 -13.83 -9.52
CA ILE A 136 -0.50 -12.37 -9.51
C ILE A 136 -0.99 -11.74 -10.84
N PHE A 137 -0.76 -12.43 -11.96
CA PHE A 137 -1.15 -12.00 -13.31
C PHE A 137 -2.53 -12.53 -13.73
N THR A 138 -2.88 -13.75 -13.32
CA THR A 138 -4.10 -14.43 -13.79
C THR A 138 -5.33 -14.22 -12.91
N THR A 139 -5.17 -13.81 -11.65
CA THR A 139 -6.32 -13.70 -10.71
C THR A 139 -6.87 -12.28 -10.62
N GLY A 140 -8.08 -12.06 -11.13
CA GLY A 140 -8.82 -10.79 -11.00
C GLY A 140 -8.34 -9.73 -11.98
N GLY A 141 -9.27 -9.06 -12.67
CA GLY A 141 -9.01 -8.07 -13.74
C GLY A 141 -8.45 -6.73 -13.26
N GLY A 142 -7.53 -6.75 -12.29
CA GLY A 142 -6.88 -5.59 -11.73
C GLY A 142 -5.58 -5.23 -12.45
N TRP A 143 -5.14 -3.99 -12.24
CA TRP A 143 -3.86 -3.50 -12.74
C TRP A 143 -2.71 -4.11 -11.96
N TRP A 144 -1.66 -4.50 -12.68
CA TRP A 144 -0.38 -4.85 -12.09
C TRP A 144 0.75 -4.06 -12.74
N TYR A 145 1.78 -3.78 -11.96
CA TYR A 145 2.99 -3.11 -12.40
C TYR A 145 4.19 -3.97 -12.04
N SER A 146 5.12 -4.12 -12.97
CA SER A 146 6.44 -4.69 -12.68
C SER A 146 7.48 -3.58 -12.73
N ILE A 147 8.28 -3.45 -11.67
CA ILE A 147 9.44 -2.57 -11.66
C ILE A 147 10.65 -3.40 -12.05
N THR A 148 11.16 -3.12 -13.24
CA THR A 148 12.38 -3.73 -13.78
C THR A 148 13.56 -2.78 -13.59
N GLY A 149 14.70 -3.31 -13.16
CA GLY A 149 15.94 -2.54 -13.05
C GLY A 149 16.92 -3.05 -14.08
N ASN A 150 17.30 -2.21 -15.04
CA ASN A 150 18.35 -2.57 -15.98
C ASN A 150 19.71 -2.37 -15.30
N ARG A 151 20.53 -3.43 -15.16
CA ARG A 151 21.94 -3.28 -14.74
C ARG A 151 22.79 -2.87 -15.95
N GLY A 152 22.52 -1.70 -16.50
CA GLY A 152 23.46 -0.98 -17.35
C GLY A 152 24.36 -0.10 -16.48
N ARG A 153 25.68 -0.10 -16.74
CA ARG A 153 26.63 0.81 -16.10
C ARG A 153 26.09 2.24 -16.18
N THR A 154 26.20 2.99 -15.08
CA THR A 154 25.67 4.36 -14.86
C THR A 154 24.14 4.51 -14.78
N GLY A 155 23.61 4.42 -13.56
CA GLY A 155 22.26 4.88 -13.20
C GLY A 155 21.20 3.79 -13.09
N ILE A 156 20.50 3.71 -11.96
CA ILE A 156 19.30 2.88 -11.81
C ILE A 156 18.19 3.55 -12.64
N SER A 157 17.96 3.11 -13.88
CA SER A 157 16.72 3.44 -14.59
C SER A 157 15.65 2.44 -14.18
N SER A 158 14.74 2.82 -13.30
CA SER A 158 13.55 2.03 -12.99
C SER A 158 12.53 2.22 -14.12
N PHE A 159 12.24 1.16 -14.87
CA PHE A 159 11.13 1.16 -15.82
C PHE A 159 9.90 0.57 -15.14
N ILE A 160 8.85 1.39 -15.02
CA ILE A 160 7.51 0.95 -14.62
C ILE A 160 6.79 0.52 -15.90
N LYS A 161 6.63 -0.79 -16.12
CA LYS A 161 5.74 -1.28 -17.18
C LYS A 161 4.36 -1.55 -16.59
N SER A 162 3.37 -0.79 -17.02
CA SER A 162 1.96 -1.09 -16.78
C SER A 162 1.49 -2.11 -17.80
N HIS A 163 0.81 -3.15 -17.35
CA HIS A 163 0.17 -4.10 -18.26
C HIS A 163 -1.26 -4.33 -17.79
N ARG A 164 -2.19 -4.23 -18.73
CA ARG A 164 -3.58 -4.63 -18.56
C ARG A 164 -3.76 -5.90 -19.37
N MET A 165 -4.14 -7.01 -18.72
CA MET A 165 -4.63 -8.15 -19.50
C MET A 165 -6.00 -7.77 -20.06
N SER A 166 -6.10 -7.77 -21.40
CA SER A 166 -7.38 -7.87 -22.09
C SER A 166 -8.06 -9.16 -21.63
N ARG A 167 -9.38 -9.09 -21.44
CA ARG A 167 -10.20 -10.31 -21.37
C ARG A 167 -10.02 -11.15 -22.63
#